data_AF-A0A1A8FWE1-F1
#
_entry.id   AF-A0A1A8FWE1-F1
#
_cell.length_a   1.000
_cell.length_b   1.000
_cell.length_c   1.000
_cell.angle_alpha   90.00
_cell.angle_beta   90.00
_cell.angle_gamma   90.00
#
_symmetry.space_group_name_H-M   'P 1'
#
loop_
_entity.id
_entity.type
_entity.pdbx_description
1 polymer ?
#
loop_
_entity_poly.entity_id
_entity_poly.type
_entity_poly.pdbx_seq_one_letter_code
_entity_poly.pdbx_strand_id
1 'polypeptide(L)' 'MAEEKLKKEETLAMRLKLIGQSCKLFYSEDPVKITRARGQYLFDENGKRYLDCISNVHHVGHCHPAI' A
#
# COMPACT_ATOMS: atom_id res chain seq x y z
N MET A 1 4.78 18.17 9.18
CA MET A 1 3.35 17.97 8.90
C MET A 1 3.08 16.49 9.05
N ALA A 2 2.61 16.04 10.20
CA ALA A 2 2.19 14.65 10.36
C ALA A 2 0.86 14.52 9.60
N GLU A 3 0.92 13.91 8.42
CA GLU A 3 -0.22 13.66 7.55
C GLU A 3 -1.26 12.84 8.33
N GLU A 4 -2.48 13.37 8.48
CA GLU A 4 -3.57 12.62 9.11
C GLU A 4 -3.80 11.33 8.31
N LYS A 5 -3.43 10.19 8.90
CA LYS A 5 -3.67 8.89 8.29
C LYS A 5 -5.16 8.60 8.34
N LEU A 6 -5.84 8.75 7.20
CA LEU A 6 -7.22 8.27 7.02
C LEU A 6 -7.35 6.82 7.51
N LYS A 7 -8.52 6.42 8.00
CA LYS A 7 -8.78 5.01 8.31
C LYS A 7 -8.89 4.19 7.03
N LYS A 8 -8.78 2.86 7.15
CA LYS A 8 -8.83 1.94 6.00
C LYS A 8 -10.19 2.04 5.28
N GLU A 9 -11.27 2.14 6.04
CA GLU A 9 -12.64 2.24 5.55
C GLU A 9 -12.86 3.53 4.75
N GLU A 10 -12.35 4.65 5.26
CA GLU A 10 -12.44 5.96 4.58
C GLU A 10 -11.67 5.95 3.27
N THR A 11 -10.48 5.32 3.26
CA THR A 11 -9.67 5.18 2.05
C THR A 11 -10.36 4.32 1.00
N LEU A 12 -11.03 3.24 1.42
CA LEU A 12 -11.81 2.39 0.52
C LEU A 12 -13.04 3.13 -0.03
N ALA A 13 -13.75 3.88 0.80
CA ALA A 13 -14.88 4.69 0.36
C ALA A 13 -14.45 5.74 -0.69
N MET A 14 -13.33 6.43 -0.46
CA MET A 14 -12.75 7.35 -1.43
C MET A 14 -12.35 6.64 -2.72
N ARG A 15 -11.72 5.46 -2.64
CA ARG A 15 -11.35 4.67 -3.83
C ARG A 15 -12.57 4.34 -4.67
N LEU A 16 -13.67 3.89 -4.06
CA LEU A 16 -14.91 3.55 -4.78
C LEU A 16 -15.53 4.75 -5.50
N LYS A 17 -15.36 5.94 -4.95
CA LYS A 17 -15.85 7.20 -5.53
C LYS A 17 -14.94 7.74 -6.64
N LEU A 18 -13.61 7.59 -6.49
CA LEU A 18 -12.63 8.32 -7.30
C LEU A 18 -11.89 7.46 -8.32
N ILE A 19 -11.81 6.14 -8.12
CA ILE A 19 -11.05 5.21 -8.98
C ILE A 19 -12.02 4.33 -9.77
N GLY A 20 -11.75 4.17 -11.06
CA GLY A 20 -12.57 3.34 -11.95
C GLY A 20 -12.63 1.87 -11.53
N GLN A 21 -13.78 1.24 -11.71
CA GLN A 21 -14.05 -0.14 -11.30
C GLN A 21 -13.23 -1.21 -12.04
N SER A 22 -12.56 -0.83 -13.14
CA SER A 22 -11.59 -1.65 -13.87
C SER A 22 -10.27 -1.81 -13.10
N CYS A 23 -9.90 -0.86 -12.23
CA CYS A 23 -8.71 -0.95 -11.38
C CYS A 23 -8.99 -1.84 -10.16
N LYS A 24 -8.96 -3.15 -10.34
CA LYS A 24 -9.21 -4.13 -9.28
C LYS A 24 -8.10 -4.10 -8.22
N LEU A 25 -8.49 -4.37 -6.98
CA LEU A 25 -7.55 -4.65 -5.90
C LEU A 25 -7.08 -6.09 -6.02
N PHE A 26 -5.79 -6.32 -5.76
CA PHE A 26 -5.20 -7.66 -5.82
C PHE A 26 -5.80 -8.58 -4.74
N TYR A 27 -6.05 -8.01 -3.55
CA TYR A 27 -6.79 -8.65 -2.46
C TYR A 27 -8.12 -7.93 -2.30
N SER A 28 -9.19 -8.47 -2.88
CA SER A 28 -10.50 -7.81 -2.90
C SER A 28 -11.33 -8.02 -1.64
N GLU A 29 -11.21 -9.18 -1.00
CA GLU A 29 -12.00 -9.51 0.20
C GLU A 29 -11.49 -8.79 1.45
N ASP A 30 -10.17 -8.83 1.67
CA ASP A 30 -9.49 -8.04 2.71
C ASP A 30 -8.33 -7.23 2.12
N PRO A 31 -8.63 -6.03 1.58
CA PRO A 31 -7.60 -5.17 1.00
C PRO A 31 -6.54 -4.75 2.02
N VAL A 32 -5.27 -4.94 1.69
CA VAL A 32 -4.18 -4.49 2.56
C VAL A 32 -3.88 -3.02 2.28
N LYS A 33 -4.02 -2.15 3.30
CA LYS A 33 -3.68 -0.74 3.19
C LYS A 33 -2.20 -0.53 3.52
N ILE A 34 -1.36 -0.53 2.50
CA ILE A 34 0.07 -0.23 2.66
C ILE A 34 0.27 1.25 2.93
N THR A 35 0.94 1.59 4.03
CA THR A 35 1.23 2.97 4.43
C THR A 35 2.70 3.34 4.33
N ARG A 36 3.60 2.36 4.29
CA ARG A 36 5.04 2.57 4.12
C ARG A 36 5.70 1.35 3.48
N ALA A 37 6.83 1.56 2.82
CA ALA A 37 7.68 0.50 2.29
C ALA A 37 9.17 0.84 2.53
N ARG A 38 10.02 -0.18 2.66
CA ARG A 38 11.49 -0.03 2.67
C ARG A 38 12.18 -1.36 2.35
N GLY A 39 13.13 -1.32 1.41
CA GLY A 39 13.81 -2.53 0.95
C GLY A 39 12.80 -3.54 0.39
N GLN A 40 12.86 -4.79 0.85
CA GLN A 40 11.93 -5.84 0.43
C GLN A 40 10.60 -5.88 1.21
N TYR A 41 10.32 -4.89 2.06
CA TYR A 41 9.20 -4.94 3.00
C TYR A 41 8.16 -3.84 2.79
N LEU A 42 6.90 -4.21 2.96
CA LEU A 42 5.74 -3.32 3.04
C LEU A 42 5.20 -3.31 4.47
N PHE A 43 4.56 -2.20 4.87
CA PHE A 43 3.97 -2.00 6.19
C PHE A 43 2.55 -1.49 6.05
N ASP A 44 1.61 -2.12 6.76
CA ASP A 44 0.21 -1.67 6.79
C ASP A 44 0.00 -0.49 7.77
N GLU A 45 -1.25 -0.08 7.94
CA GLU A 45 -1.66 0.98 8.87
C GLU A 45 -1.42 0.63 10.35
N ASN A 46 -1.37 -0.65 10.68
CA ASN A 46 -1.12 -1.18 12.03
C ASN A 46 0.37 -1.45 12.29
N GLY A 47 1.23 -1.20 11.30
CA GLY A 47 2.67 -1.47 11.37
C GLY A 47 3.05 -2.93 11.13
N LYS A 48 2.11 -3.79 10.75
CA LYS A 48 2.41 -5.18 10.37
C LYS A 48 3.29 -5.18 9.13
N ARG A 49 4.37 -5.96 9.20
CA ARG A 49 5.37 -6.08 8.15
C ARG A 49 5.07 -7.26 7.23
N TYR A 50 5.12 -7.01 5.94
CA TYR A 50 4.93 -8.00 4.87
C TYR A 50 6.19 -8.08 4.03
N LEU A 51 6.63 -9.30 3.70
CA LEU A 51 7.65 -9.52 2.67
C LEU A 51 7.01 -9.36 1.30
N ASP A 52 7.58 -8.50 0.46
CA ASP A 52 7.07 -8.26 -0.89
C ASP A 52 7.65 -9.29 -1.87
N CYS A 53 6.84 -10.29 -2.21
CA CYS A 53 7.17 -11.31 -3.21
C CYS A 53 6.45 -11.09 -4.54
N ILE A 54 5.70 -9.99 -4.70
CA ILE A 54 4.87 -9.74 -5.90
C ILE A 54 5.53 -8.69 -6.80
N SER A 55 6.30 -7.77 -6.22
CA SER A 55 6.96 -6.71 -6.96
C SER A 55 7.84 -7.23 -8.10
N ASN A 56 7.41 -6.95 -9.33
CA ASN A 56 8.10 -7.37 -10.55
C ASN A 56 9.23 -6.40 -10.99
N VAL A 57 9.20 -5.14 -10.52
CA VAL A 57 10.03 -4.03 -11.04
C VAL A 57 11.08 -3.53 -10.03
N HIS A 58 10.85 -3.66 -8.72
CA HIS A 58 11.70 -3.04 -7.70
C HIS A 58 13.02 -3.79 -7.49
N HIS A 59 13.97 -3.67 -8.42
CA HIS A 59 15.25 -4.39 -8.41
C HIS A 59 16.13 -4.09 -7.18
N VAL A 60 16.07 -2.87 -6.64
CA VAL A 60 16.84 -2.45 -5.46
C VAL A 60 15.96 -2.26 -4.20
N GLY A 61 14.73 -2.76 -4.27
CA GLY A 61 13.73 -2.60 -3.20
C GLY A 61 13.13 -1.19 -3.13
N HIS A 62 12.19 -1.05 -2.20
CA HIS A 62 11.42 0.18 -1.98
C HIS A 62 12.24 1.25 -1.26
N CYS A 63 12.17 2.50 -1.73
CA CYS A 63 12.78 3.68 -1.11
C CYS A 63 14.28 3.48 -0.77
N HIS A 64 15.04 2.97 -1.73
CA HIS A 64 16.48 2.76 -1.56
C HIS A 64 17.19 4.12 -1.41
N PRO A 65 18.00 4.36 -0.36
CA PRO A 65 18.45 5.70 0.03
C PRO A 65 19.32 6.45 -1.00
N ALA A 66 19.86 5.73 -1.98
CA ALA A 66 20.69 6.29 -3.04
C ALA A 66 19.90 6.67 -4.32
N ILE A 67 18.59 6.40 -4.38
CA ILE A 67 17.69 6.73 -5.51
C ILE A 67 16.41 7.40 -5.02
#